data_AF-A0A533W7B3-F1
#
_entry.id   AF-A0A533W7B3-F1
#
_cell.length_a   1.000
_cell.length_b   1.000
_cell.length_c   1.000
_cell.angle_alpha   90.00
_cell.angle_beta   90.00
_cell.angle_gamma   90.00
#
_symmetry.space_group_name_H-M   'P 1'
#
loop_
_entity.id
_entity.type
_entity.pdbx_description
1 polymer ?
#
loop_
_entity_poly.entity_id
_entity_poly.type
_entity_poly.pdbx_seq_one_letter_code
_entity_poly.pdbx_strand_id
1 'polypeptide(L)'
;MSSLRRIVEGRTTLFVPAASLTRSEPPTTPFFFNPAASVNRDITVAISEAVSGGGTFCDSLAGVGARGVRVANELSRRMNVTMVDFNPSALRVAERSARANSLRCDFVKSEANTYLFSRFGRDSKFDFVDIDPFGTPVPYIQGAFGAAADGGVVSLTSTDTAVLCGVYPEVCRR
;
A
#
# COMPACT_ATOMS: atom_id res chain seq x y z
N MET A 1 19.66 8.82 -11.74
CA MET A 1 18.81 7.73 -11.22
C MET A 1 19.00 7.69 -9.70
N SER A 2 17.92 7.66 -8.91
CA SER A 2 18.04 7.48 -7.46
C SER A 2 18.71 6.12 -7.17
N SER A 3 19.71 6.09 -6.29
CA SER A 3 20.35 4.84 -5.89
C SER A 3 19.38 4.03 -5.03
N LEU A 4 19.17 2.77 -5.40
CA LEU A 4 18.34 1.85 -4.62
C LEU A 4 19.22 1.08 -3.63
N ARG A 5 18.70 0.85 -2.42
CA ARG A 5 19.30 -0.01 -1.40
C ARG A 5 18.40 -1.19 -1.14
N ARG A 6 19.01 -2.37 -1.02
CA ARG A 6 18.34 -3.58 -0.55
C ARG A 6 18.25 -3.54 0.97
N ILE A 7 17.05 -3.75 1.50
CA ILE A 7 16.78 -3.90 2.94
C ILE A 7 15.97 -5.18 3.18
N VAL A 8 15.86 -5.56 4.44
CA VAL A 8 14.93 -6.60 4.89
C VAL A 8 13.98 -5.95 5.89
N GLU A 9 12.67 -6.09 5.67
CA GLU A 9 11.63 -5.71 6.61
C GLU A 9 10.74 -6.93 6.85
N GLY A 10 10.54 -7.32 8.12
CA GLY A 10 9.96 -8.62 8.45
C GLY A 10 10.81 -9.77 7.89
N ARG A 11 10.20 -10.63 7.07
CA ARG A 11 10.90 -11.71 6.33
C ARG A 11 11.09 -11.38 4.84
N THR A 12 10.89 -10.13 4.46
CA THR A 12 10.75 -9.71 3.07
C THR A 12 11.92 -8.85 2.63
N THR A 13 12.54 -9.22 1.51
CA THR A 13 13.58 -8.40 0.87
C THR A 13 12.93 -7.28 0.06
N LEU A 14 13.27 -6.03 0.34
CA LEU A 14 12.74 -4.86 -0.37
C LEU A 14 13.87 -4.04 -1.01
N PHE A 15 13.58 -3.43 -2.15
CA PHE A 15 14.41 -2.36 -2.73
C PHE A 15 13.76 -1.01 -2.48
N VAL A 16 14.50 -0.08 -1.89
CA VAL A 16 14.01 1.23 -1.50
C VAL A 16 14.99 2.34 -1.91
N PRO A 17 14.59 3.60 -2.05
CA PRO A 17 15.53 4.70 -2.25
C PRO A 17 16.53 4.76 -1.09
N ALA A 18 17.83 4.79 -1.40
CA ALA A 18 18.86 4.87 -0.36
C ALA A 18 18.72 6.13 0.50
N ALA A 19 18.27 7.24 -0.12
CA ALA A 19 18.03 8.51 0.57
C ALA A 19 16.89 8.45 1.60
N SER A 20 15.93 7.52 1.45
CA SER A 20 14.85 7.32 2.43
C SER A 20 15.35 6.73 3.75
N LEU A 21 16.54 6.15 3.78
CA LEU A 21 17.10 5.48 4.97
C LEU A 21 17.96 6.39 5.83
N THR A 22 18.37 7.55 5.32
CA THR A 22 19.29 8.46 6.01
C THR A 22 18.64 9.78 6.42
N ARG A 23 17.46 10.09 5.88
CA ARG A 23 16.74 11.34 6.14
C ARG A 23 15.63 11.12 7.15
N SER A 24 15.44 12.10 8.05
CA SER A 24 14.28 12.17 8.93
C SER A 24 12.97 12.34 8.15
N GLU A 25 13.03 13.09 7.05
CA GLU A 25 11.91 13.30 6.13
C GLU A 25 12.27 12.71 4.75
N PRO A 26 11.72 11.53 4.40
CA PRO A 26 12.09 10.84 3.17
C PRO A 26 11.69 11.63 1.93
N PRO A 27 12.51 11.63 0.86
CA PRO A 27 12.16 12.29 -0.38
C PRO A 27 10.96 11.61 -1.05
N THR A 28 10.05 12.41 -1.59
CA THR A 28 8.91 11.93 -2.39
C THR A 28 9.27 11.68 -3.86
N THR A 29 10.36 12.28 -4.33
CA THR A 29 10.88 12.14 -5.71
C THR A 29 12.17 11.31 -5.71
N PRO A 30 12.34 10.35 -6.66
CA PRO A 30 11.42 9.98 -7.74
C PRO A 30 10.27 9.07 -7.30
N PHE A 31 10.32 8.50 -6.10
CA PHE A 31 9.28 7.68 -5.48
C PHE A 31 9.56 7.59 -3.98
N PHE A 32 8.51 7.46 -3.18
CA PHE A 32 8.58 7.53 -1.73
C PHE A 32 8.76 6.16 -1.06
N PHE A 33 9.42 6.18 0.10
CA PHE A 33 9.44 5.09 1.06
C PHE A 33 9.68 5.67 2.44
N ASN A 34 8.86 5.28 3.42
CA ASN A 34 9.05 5.66 4.83
C ASN A 34 9.42 4.43 5.68
N PRO A 35 10.67 4.34 6.19
CA PRO A 35 11.08 3.29 7.12
C PRO A 35 10.28 3.32 8.43
N ALA A 36 9.84 4.50 8.89
CA ALA A 36 9.08 4.65 10.14
C ALA A 36 7.67 4.02 10.06
N ALA A 37 7.15 3.79 8.85
CA ALA A 37 5.86 3.13 8.66
C ALA A 37 5.95 1.58 8.70
N SER A 38 7.07 1.01 9.15
CA SER A 38 7.26 -0.45 9.29
C SER A 38 6.23 -1.09 10.23
N VAL A 39 5.94 -0.46 11.38
CA VAL A 39 4.92 -0.96 12.33
C VAL A 39 3.52 -0.93 11.72
N ASN A 40 3.19 0.11 10.95
CA ASN A 40 1.91 0.17 10.24
C ASN A 40 1.78 -1.00 9.24
N ARG A 41 2.86 -1.33 8.52
CA ARG A 41 2.90 -2.50 7.63
C ARG A 41 2.85 -3.83 8.38
N ASP A 42 3.47 -3.93 9.56
CA ASP A 42 3.36 -5.11 10.43
C ASP A 42 1.90 -5.38 10.81
N ILE A 43 1.15 -4.32 11.16
CA ILE A 43 -0.27 -4.41 11.47
C ILE A 43 -1.06 -4.90 10.26
N THR A 44 -0.80 -4.37 9.06
CA THR A 44 -1.45 -4.86 7.83
C THR A 44 -1.20 -6.36 7.64
N VAL A 45 0.04 -6.83 7.74
CA VAL A 45 0.38 -8.25 7.58
C VAL A 45 -0.33 -9.10 8.63
N ALA A 46 -0.32 -8.67 9.91
CA ALA A 46 -0.97 -9.41 10.99
C ALA A 46 -2.50 -9.50 10.81
N ILE A 47 -3.15 -8.40 10.41
CA ILE A 47 -4.58 -8.39 10.14
C ILE A 47 -4.88 -9.27 8.93
N SER A 48 -4.13 -9.15 7.82
CA SER A 48 -4.33 -10.00 6.65
C SER A 48 -4.19 -11.49 6.97
N GLU A 49 -3.25 -11.90 7.82
CA GLU A 49 -3.12 -13.30 8.28
C GLU A 49 -4.33 -13.75 9.11
N ALA A 50 -4.84 -12.88 9.98
CA ALA A 50 -5.95 -13.21 10.89
C ALA A 50 -7.32 -13.25 10.19
N VAL A 51 -7.55 -12.35 9.23
CA VAL A 51 -8.87 -12.15 8.62
C VAL A 51 -9.01 -12.80 7.26
N SER A 52 -7.90 -13.04 6.54
CA SER A 52 -7.93 -13.62 5.20
C SER A 52 -7.37 -15.03 5.21
N GLY A 53 -8.23 -16.02 4.97
CA GLY A 53 -7.83 -17.42 4.73
C GLY A 53 -7.18 -17.65 3.36
N GLY A 54 -6.38 -16.70 2.87
CA GLY A 54 -6.10 -16.49 1.44
C GLY A 54 -7.14 -15.56 0.79
N GLY A 55 -6.98 -15.26 -0.50
CA GLY A 55 -7.89 -14.36 -1.23
C GLY A 55 -7.17 -13.35 -2.10
N THR A 56 -7.78 -12.18 -2.32
CA THR A 56 -7.25 -11.07 -3.13
C THR A 56 -6.96 -9.85 -2.25
N PHE A 57 -5.81 -9.22 -2.48
CA PHE A 57 -5.37 -8.02 -1.75
C PHE A 57 -5.08 -6.89 -2.74
N CYS A 58 -5.59 -5.69 -2.46
CA CYS A 58 -5.31 -4.48 -3.23
C CYS A 58 -4.49 -3.48 -2.40
N ASP A 59 -3.24 -3.28 -2.78
CA ASP A 59 -2.39 -2.16 -2.34
C ASP A 59 -2.62 -0.99 -3.31
N SER A 60 -3.56 -0.10 -2.98
CA SER A 60 -4.11 0.89 -3.94
C SER A 60 -3.19 2.10 -4.20
N LEU A 61 -2.19 2.30 -3.34
CA LEU A 61 -1.23 3.40 -3.33
C LEU A 61 0.17 2.84 -3.02
N ALA A 62 0.59 1.86 -3.82
CA ALA A 62 1.65 0.92 -3.44
C ALA A 62 3.04 1.54 -3.26
N GLY A 63 3.34 2.68 -3.91
CA GLY A 63 4.66 3.26 -3.95
C GLY A 63 5.69 2.24 -4.43
N VAL A 64 6.71 1.96 -3.61
CA VAL A 64 7.73 0.94 -3.90
C VAL A 64 7.30 -0.50 -3.58
N GLY A 65 6.02 -0.71 -3.24
CA GLY A 65 5.40 -2.02 -2.99
C GLY A 65 5.72 -2.62 -1.62
N ALA A 66 6.20 -1.83 -0.65
CA ALA A 66 6.64 -2.36 0.64
C ALA A 66 5.53 -3.13 1.37
N ARG A 67 4.28 -2.69 1.27
CA ARG A 67 3.13 -3.33 1.91
C ARG A 67 2.69 -4.57 1.12
N GLY A 68 2.34 -4.40 -0.15
CA GLY A 68 1.90 -5.52 -0.99
C GLY A 68 2.91 -6.67 -1.08
N VAL A 69 4.22 -6.38 -1.20
CA VAL A 69 5.25 -7.43 -1.27
C VAL A 69 5.34 -8.19 0.05
N ARG A 70 5.21 -7.50 1.19
CA ARG A 70 5.21 -8.16 2.51
C ARG A 70 3.99 -9.05 2.69
N VAL A 71 2.79 -8.57 2.33
CA VAL A 71 1.57 -9.38 2.34
C VAL A 71 1.72 -10.61 1.44
N ALA A 72 2.26 -10.46 0.23
CA ALA A 72 2.47 -11.59 -0.67
C ALA A 72 3.47 -12.64 -0.13
N ASN A 73 4.45 -12.20 0.67
CA ASN A 73 5.56 -13.05 1.13
C ASN A 73 5.32 -13.69 2.51
N GLU A 74 4.68 -12.97 3.42
CA GLU A 74 4.71 -13.30 4.85
C GLU A 74 3.49 -14.11 5.31
N LEU A 75 2.41 -14.14 4.54
CA LEU A 75 1.21 -14.88 4.92
C LEU A 75 1.39 -16.40 4.79
N SER A 76 0.80 -17.16 5.71
CA SER A 76 0.81 -18.63 5.65
C SER A 76 -0.01 -19.14 4.48
N ARG A 77 -1.11 -18.45 4.15
CA ARG A 77 -1.96 -18.71 2.98
C ARG A 77 -1.77 -17.59 1.97
N ARG A 78 -1.38 -17.96 0.75
CA ARG A 78 -1.08 -16.98 -0.30
C ARG A 78 -2.33 -16.16 -0.67
N MET A 79 -2.13 -14.85 -0.79
CA MET A 79 -3.08 -13.95 -1.41
C MET A 79 -2.60 -13.54 -2.81
N ASN A 80 -3.54 -13.34 -3.73
CA ASN A 80 -3.30 -12.71 -5.02
C ASN A 80 -3.21 -11.20 -4.78
N VAL A 81 -1.99 -10.67 -4.75
CA VAL A 81 -1.73 -9.26 -4.45
C VAL A 81 -1.67 -8.45 -5.73
N THR A 82 -2.49 -7.39 -5.80
CA THR A 82 -2.41 -6.33 -6.80
C THR A 82 -1.86 -5.06 -6.18
N MET A 83 -0.81 -4.51 -6.78
CA MET A 83 -0.21 -3.22 -6.41
C MET A 83 -0.52 -2.18 -7.47
N VAL A 84 -1.15 -1.08 -7.05
CA VAL A 84 -1.58 0.01 -7.90
C VAL A 84 -0.78 1.25 -7.56
N ASP A 85 -0.22 1.91 -8.56
CA ASP A 85 0.41 3.22 -8.37
C ASP A 85 0.41 4.01 -9.70
N PHE A 86 0.25 5.33 -9.61
CA PHE A 86 0.30 6.18 -10.79
C PHE A 86 1.72 6.28 -11.37
N ASN A 87 2.75 6.16 -10.53
CA ASN A 87 4.15 6.28 -10.89
C ASN A 87 4.72 4.93 -11.38
N PRO A 88 4.97 4.77 -12.69
CA PRO A 88 5.49 3.52 -13.23
C PRO A 88 6.92 3.23 -12.73
N SER A 89 7.67 4.24 -12.29
CA SER A 89 9.00 4.02 -11.71
C SER A 89 8.93 3.36 -10.34
N ALA A 90 7.90 3.69 -9.55
CA ALA A 90 7.65 3.06 -8.25
C ALA A 90 7.23 1.60 -8.44
N LEU A 91 6.32 1.32 -9.38
CA LEU A 91 5.91 -0.05 -9.74
C LEU A 91 7.09 -0.92 -10.22
N ARG A 92 8.04 -0.37 -10.98
CA ARG A 92 9.26 -1.14 -11.36
C ARG A 92 10.11 -1.53 -10.16
N VAL A 93 10.12 -0.71 -9.11
CA VAL A 93 10.81 -1.04 -7.85
C VAL A 93 10.02 -2.09 -7.06
N ALA A 94 8.69 -1.97 -7.02
CA ALA A 94 7.81 -2.97 -6.42
C ALA A 94 7.99 -4.34 -7.09
N GLU A 95 7.98 -4.38 -8.42
CA GLU A 95 8.22 -5.59 -9.20
C GLU A 95 9.60 -6.20 -8.92
N ARG A 96 10.64 -5.37 -8.84
CA ARG A 96 11.98 -5.82 -8.47
C ARG A 96 12.00 -6.46 -7.07
N SER A 97 11.28 -5.88 -6.11
CA SER A 97 11.15 -6.42 -4.75
C SER A 97 10.39 -7.74 -4.75
N ALA A 98 9.26 -7.85 -5.46
CA ALA A 98 8.51 -9.10 -5.59
C ALA A 98 9.35 -10.23 -6.20
N ARG A 99 10.08 -9.94 -7.29
CA ARG A 99 10.98 -10.91 -7.95
C ARG A 99 12.09 -11.41 -7.03
N ALA A 100 12.66 -10.54 -6.19
CA ALA A 100 13.70 -10.94 -5.24
C ALA A 100 13.21 -11.89 -4.13
N ASN A 101 11.90 -11.96 -3.90
CA ASN A 101 11.28 -12.92 -3.00
C ASN A 101 10.59 -14.08 -3.75
N SER A 102 10.83 -14.22 -5.07
CA SER A 102 10.19 -15.25 -5.93
C SER A 102 8.65 -15.20 -5.92
N LEU A 103 8.07 -14.00 -5.81
CA LEU A 103 6.64 -13.79 -5.76
C LEU A 103 6.08 -13.45 -7.15
N ARG A 104 4.80 -13.79 -7.36
CA ARG A 104 4.00 -13.33 -8.49
C ARG A 104 2.90 -12.43 -7.95
N CYS A 105 2.90 -11.18 -8.40
CA CYS A 105 1.93 -10.15 -8.04
C CYS A 105 1.50 -9.41 -9.30
N ASP A 106 0.35 -8.76 -9.26
CA ASP A 106 -0.13 -7.90 -10.34
C ASP A 106 0.30 -6.46 -10.07
N PHE A 107 0.77 -5.77 -11.11
CA PHE A 107 1.21 -4.38 -11.03
C PHE A 107 0.40 -3.53 -12.01
N VAL A 108 -0.33 -2.55 -11.51
CA VAL A 108 -1.24 -1.74 -12.31
C VAL A 108 -0.85 -0.28 -12.25
N LYS A 109 -0.49 0.28 -13.42
CA LYS A 109 -0.31 1.72 -13.57
C LYS A 109 -1.68 2.39 -13.72
N SER A 110 -2.21 2.95 -12.64
CA SER A 110 -3.45 3.71 -12.62
C SER A 110 -3.43 4.75 -11.52
N GLU A 111 -4.24 5.79 -11.67
CA GLU A 111 -4.68 6.58 -10.52
C GLU A 111 -5.57 5.69 -9.62
N ALA A 112 -5.43 5.83 -8.30
CA ALA A 112 -6.00 4.92 -7.31
C ALA A 112 -7.53 4.91 -7.37
N ASN A 113 -8.18 6.08 -7.38
CA ASN A 113 -9.64 6.16 -7.49
C ASN A 113 -10.14 5.55 -8.79
N THR A 114 -9.53 5.90 -9.92
CA THR A 114 -9.88 5.33 -11.22
C THR A 114 -9.86 3.80 -11.19
N TYR A 115 -8.83 3.22 -10.55
CA TYR A 115 -8.73 1.77 -10.40
C TYR A 115 -9.80 1.21 -9.44
N LEU A 116 -9.96 1.79 -8.25
CA LEU A 116 -10.94 1.34 -7.26
C LEU A 116 -12.37 1.40 -7.83
N PHE A 117 -12.74 2.50 -8.50
CA PHE A 117 -14.03 2.65 -9.16
C PHE A 117 -14.20 1.75 -10.39
N SER A 118 -13.14 1.12 -10.91
CA SER A 118 -13.28 0.10 -11.97
C SER A 118 -13.70 -1.28 -11.42
N ARG A 119 -13.75 -1.45 -10.09
CA ARG A 119 -13.92 -2.75 -9.40
C ARG A 119 -15.31 -2.99 -8.80
N PHE A 120 -16.32 -2.19 -9.15
CA PHE A 120 -17.70 -2.37 -8.65
C PHE A 120 -18.36 -3.69 -9.06
N GLY A 121 -17.87 -4.38 -10.09
CA GLY A 121 -18.40 -5.66 -10.53
C GLY A 121 -18.15 -6.76 -9.50
N ARG A 122 -19.15 -7.63 -9.25
CA ARG A 122 -19.05 -8.70 -8.23
C ARG A 122 -17.80 -9.58 -8.37
N ASP A 123 -17.42 -9.92 -9.60
CA ASP A 123 -16.28 -10.80 -9.89
C ASP A 123 -14.92 -10.07 -9.90
N SER A 124 -14.89 -8.79 -9.55
CA SER A 124 -13.69 -7.94 -9.60
C SER A 124 -13.27 -7.34 -8.26
N LYS A 125 -13.96 -7.73 -7.18
CA LYS A 125 -13.76 -7.19 -5.83
C LYS A 125 -12.57 -7.84 -5.11
N PHE A 126 -12.09 -7.16 -4.08
CA PHE A 126 -10.96 -7.57 -3.25
C PHE A 126 -11.41 -8.00 -1.85
N ASP A 127 -10.82 -9.07 -1.33
CA ASP A 127 -11.04 -9.49 0.06
C ASP A 127 -10.39 -8.53 1.06
N PHE A 128 -9.34 -7.83 0.63
CA PHE A 128 -8.67 -6.79 1.41
C PHE A 128 -8.28 -5.61 0.50
N VAL A 129 -8.72 -4.40 0.86
CA VAL A 129 -8.34 -3.15 0.20
C VAL A 129 -7.60 -2.26 1.18
N ASP A 130 -6.39 -1.85 0.81
CA ASP A 130 -5.57 -0.96 1.62
C ASP A 130 -5.40 0.42 0.96
N ILE A 131 -5.63 1.47 1.73
CA ILE A 131 -5.54 2.88 1.37
C ILE A 131 -4.52 3.56 2.29
N ASP A 132 -3.34 3.92 1.76
CA ASP A 132 -2.26 4.60 2.49
C ASP A 132 -1.73 5.83 1.73
N PRO A 133 -2.48 6.94 1.72
CA PRO A 133 -2.10 8.15 1.02
C PRO A 133 -1.18 9.05 1.87
N PHE A 134 -0.62 10.05 1.20
CA PHE A 134 -0.13 11.24 1.90
C PHE A 134 -1.31 12.12 2.32
N GLY A 135 -1.52 12.27 3.62
CA GLY A 135 -2.57 13.10 4.19
C GLY A 135 -3.85 12.32 4.42
N THR A 136 -4.96 12.82 3.87
CA THR A 136 -6.30 12.28 4.13
C THR A 136 -6.68 11.12 3.20
N PRO A 137 -7.33 10.05 3.69
CA PRO A 137 -7.87 8.98 2.87
C PRO A 137 -9.26 9.28 2.32
N VAL A 138 -9.91 10.37 2.74
CA VAL A 138 -11.30 10.71 2.39
C VAL A 138 -11.60 10.57 0.89
N PRO A 139 -10.75 11.05 -0.05
CA PRO A 139 -11.03 10.93 -1.48
C PRO A 139 -11.18 9.49 -1.99
N TYR A 140 -10.65 8.49 -1.28
CA TYR A 140 -10.58 7.10 -1.71
C TYR A 140 -11.61 6.20 -1.03
N ILE A 141 -12.24 6.65 0.06
CA ILE A 141 -13.12 5.82 0.90
C ILE A 141 -14.24 5.18 0.07
N GLN A 142 -14.96 5.96 -0.74
CA GLN A 142 -16.07 5.43 -1.53
C GLN A 142 -15.61 4.38 -2.54
N GLY A 143 -14.48 4.62 -3.21
CA GLY A 143 -13.89 3.65 -4.13
C GLY A 143 -13.44 2.38 -3.41
N ALA A 144 -12.84 2.51 -2.23
CA ALA A 144 -12.36 1.40 -1.42
C ALA A 144 -13.48 0.44 -1.02
N PHE A 145 -14.59 0.96 -0.49
CA PHE A 145 -15.77 0.16 -0.15
C PHE A 145 -16.45 -0.44 -1.39
N GLY A 146 -16.46 0.28 -2.53
CA GLY A 146 -16.96 -0.25 -3.80
C GLY A 146 -16.12 -1.42 -4.34
N ALA A 147 -14.81 -1.36 -4.14
CA ALA A 147 -13.85 -2.37 -4.56
C ALA A 147 -13.73 -3.56 -3.58
N ALA A 148 -14.22 -3.43 -2.35
CA ALA A 148 -14.18 -4.49 -1.35
C ALA A 148 -15.30 -5.52 -1.55
N ALA A 149 -14.97 -6.80 -1.34
CA ALA A 149 -15.90 -7.91 -1.26
C ALA A 149 -16.83 -7.76 -0.04
N ASP A 150 -18.01 -8.36 -0.11
CA ASP A 150 -18.91 -8.39 1.04
C ASP A 150 -18.27 -9.23 2.15
N GLY A 151 -18.12 -8.65 3.34
CA GLY A 151 -17.35 -9.25 4.43
C GLY A 151 -15.82 -9.10 4.32
N GLY A 152 -15.33 -8.41 3.29
CA GLY A 152 -13.92 -8.05 3.14
C GLY A 152 -13.47 -6.93 4.07
N VAL A 153 -12.18 -6.63 4.05
CA VAL A 153 -11.54 -5.63 4.91
C VAL A 153 -11.14 -4.39 4.10
N VAL A 154 -11.44 -3.21 4.65
CA VAL A 154 -10.91 -1.94 4.18
C VAL A 154 -9.99 -1.36 5.26
N SER A 155 -8.71 -1.24 4.92
CA SER A 155 -7.66 -0.63 5.76
C SER A 155 -7.41 0.80 5.29
N LEU A 156 -7.46 1.77 6.20
CA LEU A 156 -7.29 3.19 5.91
C LEU A 156 -6.18 3.78 6.79
N THR A 157 -5.26 4.54 6.19
CA THR A 157 -4.26 5.34 6.90
C THR A 157 -4.52 6.83 6.67
N SER A 158 -4.40 7.63 7.74
CA SER A 158 -4.50 9.09 7.69
C SER A 158 -3.23 9.68 8.30
N THR A 159 -2.52 10.53 7.56
CA THR A 159 -1.28 11.17 8.04
C THR A 159 -1.44 12.69 8.24
N ASP A 160 -2.63 13.24 8.01
CA ASP A 160 -3.03 14.63 8.26
C ASP A 160 -3.35 14.89 9.75
N THR A 161 -2.48 14.41 10.64
CA THR A 161 -2.67 14.45 12.10
C THR A 161 -2.80 15.87 12.65
N ALA A 162 -2.15 16.87 12.04
CA ALA A 162 -2.33 18.26 12.43
C ALA A 162 -3.80 18.72 12.30
N VAL A 163 -4.51 18.24 11.26
CA VAL A 163 -5.93 18.52 11.05
C VAL A 163 -6.76 17.75 12.09
N LEU A 164 -6.56 16.43 12.19
CA LEU A 164 -7.34 15.55 13.07
C LEU A 164 -7.13 15.81 14.57
N CYS A 165 -5.96 16.30 14.97
CA CYS A 165 -5.63 16.62 16.36
C CYS A 165 -5.89 18.08 16.72
N GLY A 166 -6.64 18.82 15.90
CA GLY A 166 -7.18 20.13 16.27
C GLY A 166 -6.23 21.32 16.09
N VAL A 167 -5.09 21.16 15.41
CA VAL A 167 -4.25 22.31 15.02
C VAL A 167 -4.97 23.17 13.97
N TYR A 168 -5.74 22.53 13.08
CA TYR A 168 -6.51 23.19 12.03
C TYR A 168 -8.00 22.77 12.03
N PRO A 169 -8.79 23.21 13.02
CA PRO A 169 -10.17 22.74 13.21
C PRO A 169 -11.11 23.09 12.04
N GLU A 170 -10.92 24.25 11.40
CA GLU A 170 -11.72 24.63 10.23
C GLU A 170 -11.39 23.81 8.98
N VAL A 171 -10.18 23.22 8.90
CA VAL A 171 -9.84 22.27 7.83
C VAL A 171 -10.48 20.91 8.14
N CYS A 172 -10.50 20.50 9.40
CA CYS A 172 -11.11 19.24 9.84
C CYS A 172 -12.63 19.19 9.61
N ARG A 173 -13.30 20.35 9.64
CA ARG A 173 -14.76 20.46 9.42
C ARG A 173 -15.18 20.43 7.95
N ARG A 174 -14.27 20.71 7.02
CA ARG A 174 -14.54 20.74 5.58
C ARG A 174 -14.57 19.33 5.01
#